data_AF-A0A5C5ZYV6-F1
#
_entry.id   AF-A0A5C5ZYV6-F1
#
_cell.length_a   1.000
_cell.length_b   1.000
_cell.length_c   1.000
_cell.angle_alpha   90.00
_cell.angle_beta   90.00
_cell.angle_gamma   90.00
#
_symmetry.space_group_name_H-M   'P 1'
#
loop_
_entity.id
_entity.type
_entity.pdbx_description
1 polymer ?
#
loop_
_entity_poly.entity_id
_entity_poly.type
_entity_poly.pdbx_seq_one_letter_code
_entity_poly.pdbx_strand_id
1 'polypeptide(L)'
;MTVTPPEATPASMGVLVRILRDRGVHIRVNGDRLQIADPAKALTAIDRGVLKFYRDGLIDFFMVKRCIGCGAVVGPETTVFRTDSDHDLLERCIACGCTWAWGDPADVVLPAGARDTIDEDGFASRGVA
;
A
#
# COMPACT_ATOMS: atom_id res chain seq x y z
N MET A 1 -31.50 -7.73 8.38
CA MET A 1 -30.83 -6.88 7.38
C MET A 1 -29.50 -7.53 7.06
N THR A 2 -29.36 -8.16 5.90
CA THR A 2 -28.08 -8.71 5.42
C THR A 2 -27.22 -7.55 4.96
N VAL A 3 -26.25 -7.16 5.79
CA VAL A 3 -25.22 -6.21 5.38
C VAL A 3 -24.32 -6.95 4.39
N THR A 4 -24.49 -6.69 3.10
CA THR A 4 -23.58 -7.20 2.08
C THR A 4 -22.23 -6.51 2.26
N PRO A 5 -21.14 -7.25 2.49
CA PRO A 5 -19.82 -6.63 2.60
C PRO A 5 -19.47 -5.92 1.29
N PRO A 6 -18.79 -4.76 1.34
CA PRO A 6 -18.38 -4.03 0.14
C PRO A 6 -17.49 -4.89 -0.77
N GLU A 7 -17.45 -4.59 -2.06
CA GLU A 7 -16.61 -5.30 -3.01
C GLU A 7 -15.11 -5.21 -2.62
N ALA A 8 -14.36 -6.28 -2.92
CA ALA A 8 -12.93 -6.38 -2.66
C ALA A 8 -12.09 -5.56 -3.65
N THR A 9 -12.23 -4.24 -3.60
CA THR A 9 -11.47 -3.30 -4.43
C THR A 9 -10.16 -2.90 -3.74
N PRO A 10 -9.15 -2.39 -4.48
CA PRO A 10 -7.91 -1.90 -3.87
C PRO A 10 -8.14 -0.84 -2.79
N ALA A 11 -9.14 0.03 -2.98
CA ALA A 11 -9.48 1.06 -2.01
C ALA A 11 -10.07 0.47 -0.71
N SER A 12 -11.03 -0.46 -0.82
CA SER A 12 -11.62 -1.09 0.36
C SER A 12 -10.61 -1.96 1.11
N MET A 13 -9.70 -2.64 0.40
CA MET A 13 -8.61 -3.40 1.02
C MET A 13 -7.61 -2.49 1.73
N GLY A 14 -7.26 -1.34 1.15
CA GLY A 14 -6.41 -0.35 1.81
C GLY A 14 -7.03 0.18 3.11
N VAL A 15 -8.35 0.45 3.12
CA VAL A 15 -9.07 0.86 4.32
C VAL A 15 -9.08 -0.25 5.38
N LEU A 16 -9.36 -1.50 4.98
CA LEU A 16 -9.36 -2.65 5.88
C LEU A 16 -7.99 -2.85 6.53
N VAL A 17 -6.91 -2.82 5.75
CA VAL A 17 -5.53 -2.94 6.26
C VAL A 17 -5.20 -1.84 7.25
N ARG A 18 -5.61 -0.58 6.98
CA ARG A 18 -5.41 0.53 7.91
C ARG A 18 -6.14 0.30 9.24
N ILE A 19 -7.42 -0.07 9.19
CA ILE A 19 -8.20 -0.37 10.40
C ILE A 19 -7.55 -1.47 11.24
N LEU A 20 -7.05 -2.52 10.59
CA LEU A 20 -6.41 -3.64 11.26
C LEU A 20 -5.09 -3.20 11.90
N ARG A 21 -4.28 -2.41 11.20
CA ARG A 21 -3.04 -1.84 11.73
C ARG A 21 -3.30 -0.95 12.95
N ASP A 22 -4.31 -0.08 12.89
CA ASP A 22 -4.67 0.81 14.01
C ASP A 22 -5.10 0.02 15.25
N ARG A 23 -5.60 -1.21 15.06
CA ARG A 23 -5.93 -2.17 16.12
C ARG A 23 -4.74 -3.04 16.56
N GLY A 24 -3.53 -2.80 16.04
CA GLY A 24 -2.33 -3.58 16.34
C GLY A 24 -2.30 -4.96 15.66
N VAL A 25 -3.13 -5.18 14.64
CA VAL A 25 -3.17 -6.41 13.85
C VAL A 25 -2.27 -6.23 12.63
N HIS A 26 -1.28 -7.11 12.50
CA HIS A 26 -0.35 -7.11 11.38
C HIS A 26 -0.74 -8.18 10.37
N ILE A 27 -0.81 -7.79 9.10
CA ILE A 27 -1.05 -8.70 7.99
C ILE A 27 0.22 -8.80 7.17
N ARG A 28 0.57 -10.01 6.76
CA ARG A 28 1.63 -10.29 5.80
C ARG A 28 1.14 -11.31 4.79
N VAL A 29 1.69 -11.26 3.59
CA VAL A 29 1.48 -12.28 2.56
C VAL A 29 2.82 -12.93 2.26
N ASN A 30 2.86 -14.25 2.36
CA ASN A 30 4.03 -15.05 1.97
C ASN A 30 3.59 -16.04 0.89
N GLY A 31 3.95 -15.76 -0.35
CA GLY A 31 3.42 -16.47 -1.52
C GLY A 31 1.91 -16.28 -1.62
N ASP A 32 1.17 -17.38 -1.57
CA ASP A 32 -0.30 -17.43 -1.61
C ASP A 32 -0.95 -17.49 -0.21
N ARG A 33 -0.16 -17.31 0.85
CA ARG A 33 -0.63 -17.43 2.24
C ARG A 33 -0.71 -16.08 2.93
N LEU A 34 -1.93 -15.71 3.30
CA LEU A 34 -2.21 -14.62 4.22
C LEU A 34 -1.88 -15.04 5.66
N GLN A 35 -0.94 -14.34 6.27
CA GLN A 35 -0.57 -14.47 7.68
C GLN A 35 -1.10 -13.27 8.46
N ILE A 36 -1.78 -13.54 9.56
CA ILE A 36 -2.37 -12.51 10.43
C ILE A 36 -1.79 -12.69 11.83
N ALA A 37 -1.10 -11.67 12.32
CA ALA A 37 -0.62 -11.58 13.69
C ALA A 37 -1.49 -10.60 14.46
N ASP A 38 -2.21 -11.12 15.45
CA ASP A 38 -3.07 -10.34 16.35
C ASP A 38 -2.58 -10.52 17.80
N PRO A 39 -1.47 -9.87 18.19
CA PRO A 39 -0.87 -10.04 19.51
C PRO A 39 -1.78 -9.53 20.64
N ALA A 40 -2.55 -8.48 20.36
CA ALA A 40 -3.49 -7.89 21.30
C ALA A 40 -4.82 -8.65 21.42
N LYS A 41 -5.04 -9.67 20.58
CA LYS A 41 -6.31 -10.41 20.48
C LYS A 41 -7.50 -9.47 20.22
N ALA A 42 -7.28 -8.43 19.41
CA ALA A 42 -8.29 -7.42 19.08
C ALA A 42 -9.37 -7.95 18.12
N LEU A 43 -9.12 -9.06 17.42
CA LEU A 43 -10.06 -9.62 16.44
C LEU A 43 -11.13 -10.50 17.07
N THR A 44 -12.39 -10.10 16.88
CA THR A 44 -13.57 -10.90 17.22
C THR A 44 -13.78 -12.04 16.21
N ALA A 45 -14.71 -12.95 16.51
CA ALA A 45 -15.13 -14.00 15.56
C ALA A 45 -15.69 -13.42 14.26
N ILE A 46 -16.38 -12.27 14.33
CA ILE A 46 -16.94 -11.57 13.17
C ILE A 46 -15.80 -10.99 12.32
N ASP A 47 -14.83 -10.30 12.93
CA ASP A 47 -13.68 -9.75 12.21
C ASP A 47 -12.90 -10.85 11.48
N ARG A 48 -12.71 -12.01 12.13
CA ARG A 48 -12.08 -13.18 11.50
C ARG A 48 -12.90 -13.73 10.34
N GLY A 49 -14.23 -13.68 10.42
CA GLY A 49 -15.13 -14.04 9.32
C GLY A 49 -14.96 -13.10 8.13
N VAL A 50 -14.90 -11.79 8.38
CA VAL A 50 -14.65 -10.76 7.37
C VAL A 50 -13.29 -10.94 6.70
N LEU A 51 -12.24 -11.19 7.50
CA LEU A 51 -10.89 -11.44 6.99
C LEU A 51 -10.80 -12.69 6.12
N LYS A 52 -11.54 -13.75 6.46
CA LYS A 52 -11.65 -14.94 5.60
C LYS A 52 -12.38 -14.65 4.30
N PHE A 53 -13.44 -13.85 4.36
CA PHE A 53 -14.20 -13.45 3.17
C PHE A 53 -13.32 -12.64 2.20
N TYR A 54 -12.50 -11.71 2.71
CA TYR A 54 -11.61 -10.88 1.90
C TYR A 54 -10.23 -11.47 1.65
N ARG A 55 -10.01 -12.76 1.95
CA ARG A 55 -8.68 -13.38 1.89
C ARG A 55 -7.98 -13.14 0.56
N ASP A 56 -8.65 -13.45 -0.54
CA ASP A 56 -8.04 -13.40 -1.86
C ASP A 56 -7.82 -11.95 -2.31
N GLY A 57 -8.77 -11.06 -2.04
CA GLY A 57 -8.58 -9.62 -2.28
C GLY A 57 -7.44 -8.99 -1.45
N LEU A 58 -7.21 -9.47 -0.22
CA LEU A 58 -6.05 -9.06 0.57
C LEU A 58 -4.75 -9.60 -0.05
N ILE A 59 -4.72 -10.86 -0.47
CA ILE A 59 -3.55 -11.43 -1.14
C ILE A 59 -3.22 -10.63 -2.39
N ASP A 60 -4.19 -10.41 -3.27
CA ASP A 60 -4.02 -9.62 -4.50
C ASP A 60 -3.54 -8.20 -4.19
N PHE A 61 -4.12 -7.57 -3.16
CA PHE A 61 -3.71 -6.24 -2.72
C PHE A 61 -2.22 -6.20 -2.33
N PHE A 62 -1.75 -7.14 -1.51
CA PHE A 62 -0.36 -7.20 -1.04
C PHE A 62 0.64 -7.73 -2.09
N MET A 63 0.18 -8.47 -3.10
CA MET A 63 1.03 -8.88 -4.23
C MET A 63 1.42 -7.71 -5.12
N VAL A 64 0.63 -6.64 -5.14
CA VAL A 64 0.96 -5.41 -5.87
C VAL A 64 1.97 -4.59 -5.07
N LYS A 65 3.23 -4.56 -5.54
CA LYS A 65 4.25 -3.67 -4.98
C LYS A 65 3.95 -2.22 -5.33
N ARG A 66 4.25 -1.33 -4.38
CA ARG A 66 4.07 0.12 -4.55
C ARG A 66 5.33 0.87 -4.15
N CYS A 67 5.52 2.03 -4.76
CA CYS A 67 6.52 2.99 -4.31
C CYS A 67 6.17 3.48 -2.91
N ILE A 68 7.06 3.31 -1.93
CA ILE A 68 6.86 3.81 -0.55
C ILE A 68 6.78 5.33 -0.54
N GLY A 69 7.52 6.01 -1.43
CA GLY A 69 7.58 7.47 -1.49
C GLY A 69 6.31 8.15 -2.03
N CYS A 70 5.64 7.55 -3.02
CA CYS A 70 4.48 8.18 -3.67
C CYS A 70 3.25 7.28 -3.87
N GLY A 71 3.33 6.00 -3.51
CA GLY A 71 2.24 5.04 -3.64
C GLY A 71 1.96 4.54 -5.06
N ALA A 72 2.76 4.95 -6.06
CA ALA A 72 2.64 4.48 -7.44
C ALA A 72 2.79 2.95 -7.49
N VAL A 73 1.93 2.28 -8.26
CA VAL A 73 2.01 0.84 -8.50
C VAL A 73 3.29 0.54 -9.26
N VAL A 74 4.03 -0.48 -8.85
CA VAL A 74 5.27 -0.92 -9.51
C VAL A 74 4.92 -1.81 -10.69
N GLY A 75 5.36 -1.38 -11.86
CA GLY A 75 5.19 -2.06 -13.14
C GLY A 75 6.25 -1.61 -14.14
N PRO A 76 6.34 -2.26 -15.30
CA PRO A 76 7.27 -1.88 -16.36
C PRO A 76 7.07 -0.44 -16.85
N GLU A 77 5.85 0.09 -16.73
CA GLU A 77 5.49 1.46 -17.10
C GLU A 77 5.79 2.51 -16.02
N THR A 78 6.11 2.09 -14.78
CA THR A 78 6.36 2.99 -13.65
C THR A 78 7.76 2.86 -13.05
N THR A 79 8.57 1.95 -13.60
CA THR A 79 9.92 1.62 -13.13
C THR A 79 10.94 1.81 -14.24
N VAL A 80 12.01 2.55 -13.95
CA VAL A 80 13.18 2.65 -14.82
C VAL A 80 14.37 2.02 -14.12
N PHE A 81 15.14 1.25 -14.89
CA PHE A 81 16.40 0.66 -14.44
C PHE A 81 17.56 1.58 -14.80
N ARG A 82 18.44 1.85 -13.84
CA ARG A 82 19.67 2.63 -14.03
C ARG A 82 20.82 1.91 -13.35
N THR A 83 21.98 1.82 -13.98
CA THR A 83 23.19 1.36 -13.30
C THR A 83 23.82 2.47 -12.48
N ASP A 84 24.30 2.14 -11.28
CA ASP A 84 25.11 3.05 -10.47
C ASP A 84 26.59 3.07 -10.91
N SER A 85 27.44 3.77 -10.15
CA SER A 85 28.88 3.85 -10.40
C SER A 85 29.61 2.51 -10.24
N ASP A 86 29.04 1.58 -9.49
CA ASP A 86 29.57 0.24 -9.23
C ASP A 86 29.03 -0.79 -10.23
N HIS A 87 28.24 -0.35 -11.22
CA HIS A 87 27.54 -1.15 -12.23
C HIS A 87 26.41 -2.01 -11.67
N ASP A 88 25.92 -1.69 -10.47
CA ASP A 88 24.76 -2.36 -9.90
C ASP A 88 23.46 -1.81 -10.49
N LEU A 89 22.51 -2.70 -10.77
CA LEU A 89 21.21 -2.35 -11.32
C LEU A 89 20.33 -1.72 -10.23
N LEU A 90 20.04 -0.43 -10.37
CA LEU A 90 19.12 0.30 -9.51
C LEU A 90 17.74 0.40 -10.17
N GLU A 91 16.71 0.15 -9.37
CA GLU A 91 15.31 0.38 -9.76
C GLU A 91 14.83 1.74 -9.24
N ARG A 92 14.24 2.55 -10.12
CA ARG A 92 13.77 3.90 -9.81
C ARG A 92 12.30 4.09 -10.19
N CYS A 93 11.53 4.68 -9.30
CA CYS A 93 10.15 5.09 -9.58
C CYS A 93 10.12 6.29 -10.52
N ILE A 94 9.39 6.17 -11.63
CA ILE A 94 9.22 7.26 -12.61
C ILE A 94 8.43 8.43 -11.99
N ALA A 95 7.45 8.15 -11.14
CA ALA A 95 6.54 9.16 -10.61
C ALA A 95 7.19 10.13 -9.61
N CYS A 96 8.09 9.65 -8.75
CA CYS A 96 8.72 10.47 -7.71
C CYS A 96 10.26 10.46 -7.72
N GLY A 97 10.87 9.60 -8.53
CA GLY A 97 12.32 9.50 -8.62
C GLY A 97 13.01 8.77 -7.47
N CYS A 98 12.27 8.20 -6.49
CA CYS A 98 12.85 7.39 -5.43
C CYS A 98 13.46 6.09 -5.99
N THR A 99 14.57 5.65 -5.40
CA THR A 99 15.30 4.43 -5.77
C THR A 99 15.13 3.39 -4.65
N TRP A 100 14.95 2.10 -4.98
CA TRP A 100 14.82 0.99 -4.01
C TRP A 100 13.67 1.11 -2.98
N ALA A 101 12.67 1.93 -3.27
CA ALA A 101 11.55 2.20 -2.36
C ALA A 101 10.33 1.33 -2.70
N TRP A 102 10.48 0.02 -2.85
CA TRP A 102 9.36 -0.90 -3.12
C TRP A 102 8.94 -1.58 -1.83
N GLY A 103 7.74 -1.26 -1.38
CA GLY A 103 7.20 -1.77 -0.13
C GLY A 103 5.89 -2.49 -0.33
N ASP A 104 5.43 -3.09 0.76
CA ASP A 104 4.04 -3.51 0.82
C ASP A 104 3.16 -2.26 0.72
N PRO A 105 1.99 -2.35 0.07
CA PRO A 105 1.07 -1.23 -0.09
C PRO A 105 0.63 -0.64 1.26
N ALA A 106 0.71 -1.43 2.33
CA ALA A 106 0.45 -0.98 3.68
C ALA A 106 1.56 -0.02 4.18
N ASP A 107 2.81 -0.22 3.79
CA ASP A 107 3.97 0.57 4.26
C ASP A 107 4.16 1.87 3.47
N VAL A 108 3.36 2.08 2.43
CA VAL A 108 3.26 3.36 1.74
C VAL A 108 2.80 4.40 2.75
N VAL A 109 3.64 5.42 2.96
CA VAL A 109 3.20 6.66 3.59
C VAL A 109 2.26 7.32 2.59
N LEU A 110 0.98 6.96 2.63
CA LEU A 110 -0.04 7.75 1.94
C LEU A 110 0.15 9.17 2.46
N PRO A 111 0.36 10.18 1.59
CA PRO A 111 0.46 11.54 2.06
C PRO A 111 -0.79 11.80 2.92
N ALA A 112 -0.57 12.18 4.17
CA ALA A 112 -1.61 12.61 5.08
C ALA A 112 -2.19 13.93 4.53
N GLY A 113 -3.02 13.81 3.48
CA GLY A 113 -3.30 14.95 2.60
C GLY A 113 -4.16 14.66 1.39
N ALA A 114 -4.59 13.42 1.10
CA ALA A 114 -5.73 13.19 0.19
C ALA A 114 -7.07 13.53 0.88
N ARG A 115 -7.11 14.66 1.60
CA ARG A 115 -8.33 15.37 1.94
C ARG A 115 -8.57 16.35 0.80
N ASP A 116 -9.80 16.34 0.31
CA ASP A 116 -10.34 17.33 -0.61
C ASP A 116 -9.82 18.74 -0.29
N THR A 117 -8.95 19.28 -1.15
CA THR A 117 -8.78 20.73 -1.27
C THR A 117 -8.40 21.02 -2.71
N ILE A 118 -9.42 21.43 -3.46
CA ILE A 118 -9.23 22.29 -4.62
C ILE A 118 -8.81 23.63 -4.02
N ASP A 119 -7.53 23.95 -4.06
CA ASP A 119 -7.10 25.34 -3.96
C ASP A 119 -6.52 25.68 -5.33
N GLU A 120 -7.31 26.46 -6.08
CA GLU A 120 -6.81 27.20 -7.23
C GLU A 120 -5.80 28.24 -6.71
N ASP A 121 -4.65 28.33 -7.36
CA ASP A 121 -3.53 29.26 -7.14
C ASP A 121 -2.56 28.98 -5.95
N GLY A 122 -1.32 28.58 -6.28
CA GLY A 122 -0.27 28.48 -5.26
C GLY A 122 1.12 27.98 -5.71
N PHE A 123 1.68 28.60 -6.75
CA PHE A 123 3.08 28.54 -7.20
C PHE A 123 4.15 28.22 -6.12
N ALA A 124 4.97 27.18 -6.31
CA ALA A 124 6.33 27.13 -5.74
C ALA A 124 7.30 26.36 -6.65
N SER A 125 8.28 27.10 -7.17
CA SER A 125 9.34 26.65 -8.06
C SER A 125 10.52 26.06 -7.29
N ARG A 126 11.22 25.11 -7.93
CA ARG A 126 12.66 24.76 -7.88
C ARG A 126 13.50 25.13 -6.65
N GLY A 127 14.21 24.13 -6.13
CA GLY A 127 15.48 24.30 -5.41
C GLY A 127 16.41 23.11 -5.66
N VAL A 128 17.28 23.25 -6.66
CA VAL A 128 18.50 22.45 -6.83
C VAL A 128 19.52 22.99 -5.83
N ALA A 129 20.20 22.09 -5.11
CA ALA A 129 21.54 22.32 -4.57
C ALA A 129 22.43 21.16 -5.01
#